data_AF-A0A813LNP1-F1
#
_entry.id   AF-A0A813LNP1-F1
#
_cell.length_a   1.000
_cell.length_b   1.000
_cell.length_c   1.000
_cell.angle_alpha   90.00
_cell.angle_beta   90.00
_cell.angle_gamma   90.00
#
_symmetry.space_group_name_H-M   'P 1'
#
loop_
_entity.id
_entity.type
_entity.pdbx_description
1 polymer ?
#
loop_
_entity_poly.entity_id
_entity_poly.type
_entity_poly.pdbx_seq_one_letter_code
_entity_poly.pdbx_strand_id
1 'polypeptide(L)'
;MLGFIHKVVLGKAPKQFLAFFPLSSGSRFPRDLRVPEARHNCQLHDPMDGTQTNMMKRSVFRLIYPHNMLPQRVVDSTTVSSFQQKLQQAVKAAARDSRSNWQDFFRNGVFSLSAHSFQQCFSIAPAVA
;
A
#
# COMPACT_ATOMS: atom_id res chain seq x y z
N MET A 1 -2.94 -5.28 -8.54
CA MET A 1 -2.81 -6.35 -7.54
C MET A 1 -2.99 -5.90 -6.08
N LEU A 2 -2.85 -4.62 -5.70
CA LEU A 2 -3.16 -4.17 -4.32
C LEU A 2 -4.60 -4.51 -3.86
N GLY A 3 -5.58 -4.46 -4.76
CA GLY A 3 -6.95 -4.87 -4.44
C GLY A 3 -7.09 -6.34 -4.04
N PHE A 4 -6.19 -7.21 -4.51
CA PHE A 4 -6.15 -8.62 -4.08
C PHE A 4 -5.67 -8.72 -2.63
N ILE A 5 -4.59 -8.04 -2.27
CA ILE A 5 -4.11 -7.96 -0.88
C ILE A 5 -5.23 -7.42 0.03
N HIS A 6 -5.91 -6.35 -0.40
CA HIS A 6 -7.03 -5.79 0.35
C HIS A 6 -8.19 -6.78 0.51
N LYS A 7 -8.48 -7.59 -0.53
CA LYS A 7 -9.47 -8.66 -0.46
C LYS A 7 -9.12 -9.73 0.57
N VAL A 8 -7.82 -10.04 0.73
CA VAL A 8 -7.32 -10.96 1.77
C VAL A 8 -7.52 -10.35 3.15
N VAL A 9 -7.14 -9.08 3.34
CA VAL A 9 -7.32 -8.34 4.61
C VAL A 9 -8.79 -8.27 5.03
N LEU A 10 -9.71 -8.07 4.09
CA LEU A 10 -11.16 -8.08 4.33
C LEU A 10 -11.73 -9.48 4.64
N GLY A 11 -10.92 -10.55 4.60
CA GLY A 11 -11.39 -11.93 4.76
C GLY A 11 -12.27 -12.43 3.61
N LYS A 12 -12.28 -11.74 2.46
CA LYS A 12 -13.11 -12.07 1.28
C LYS A 12 -12.38 -12.93 0.25
N ALA A 13 -11.09 -13.19 0.44
CA ALA A 13 -10.31 -14.09 -0.40
C ALA A 13 -10.45 -15.54 0.10
N PRO A 14 -10.20 -16.55 -0.77
CA PRO A 14 -10.10 -17.94 -0.32
C PRO A 14 -9.12 -18.11 0.85
N LYS A 15 -9.51 -18.91 1.85
CA LYS A 15 -8.79 -19.04 3.13
C LYS A 15 -7.32 -19.45 2.97
N GLN A 16 -6.98 -20.22 1.93
CA GLN A 16 -5.57 -20.58 1.64
C GLN A 16 -4.65 -19.36 1.48
N PHE A 17 -5.18 -18.19 1.09
CA PHE A 17 -4.38 -16.99 0.92
C PHE A 17 -3.97 -16.34 2.24
N LEU A 18 -4.71 -16.57 3.33
CA LEU A 18 -4.40 -15.97 4.64
C LEU A 18 -3.02 -16.40 5.15
N ALA A 19 -2.61 -17.65 4.87
CA ALA A 19 -1.30 -18.18 5.24
C ALA A 19 -0.13 -17.41 4.59
N PHE A 20 -0.35 -16.79 3.42
CA PHE A 20 0.68 -16.04 2.70
C PHE A 20 0.74 -14.56 3.08
N PHE A 21 -0.29 -14.03 3.75
CA PHE A 21 -0.39 -12.63 4.14
C PHE A 21 -0.76 -12.49 5.63
N PRO A 22 0.12 -12.94 6.55
CA PRO A 22 -0.15 -12.80 7.97
C PRO A 22 -0.13 -11.32 8.40
N LEU A 23 -1.06 -10.96 9.29
CA LEU A 23 -1.07 -9.65 9.93
C LEU A 23 0.19 -9.47 10.79
N SER A 24 0.77 -8.28 10.78
CA SER A 24 1.93 -7.92 11.58
C SER A 24 1.48 -7.56 12.99
N SER A 25 1.92 -8.32 13.99
CA SER A 25 1.59 -8.11 15.40
C SER A 25 2.40 -6.99 16.08
N GLY A 26 3.30 -6.32 15.35
CA GLY A 26 4.11 -5.24 15.92
C GLY A 26 5.52 -5.17 15.32
N SER A 27 5.80 -4.04 14.68
CA SER A 27 7.10 -3.44 14.37
C SER A 27 8.34 -4.34 14.24
N ARG A 28 8.39 -5.18 13.20
CA ARG A 28 9.67 -5.54 12.57
C ARG A 28 9.53 -5.46 11.06
N PHE A 29 9.56 -4.23 10.55
CA PHE A 29 9.96 -4.05 9.15
C PHE A 29 11.49 -3.96 9.11
N PRO A 30 12.16 -4.66 8.18
CA PRO A 30 13.59 -4.47 7.96
C PRO A 30 13.92 -3.06 7.42
N ARG A 31 12.91 -2.35 6.88
CA ARG A 31 12.97 -0.92 6.57
C ARG A 31 12.37 -0.13 7.73
N ASP A 32 13.24 0.28 8.63
CA ASP A 32 12.92 1.01 9.85
C ASP A 32 12.41 2.43 9.51
N LEU A 33 11.14 2.53 9.14
CA LEU A 33 10.46 3.80 8.97
C LEU A 33 10.20 4.36 10.38
N ARG A 34 11.00 5.34 10.77
CA ARG A 34 10.97 6.14 12.02
C ARG A 34 9.65 6.89 12.30
N VAL A 35 8.51 6.49 11.71
CA VAL A 35 7.21 7.16 11.90
C VAL A 35 6.15 6.12 12.30
N PRO A 36 5.97 5.87 13.61
CA PRO A 36 4.90 5.02 14.13
C PRO A 36 3.49 5.52 13.76
N GLU A 37 3.31 6.85 13.70
CA GLU A 37 2.01 7.52 13.51
C GLU A 37 1.42 7.34 12.09
N ALA A 38 2.23 6.89 11.13
CA ALA A 38 1.80 6.70 9.75
C ALA A 38 1.27 5.28 9.46
N ARG A 39 1.20 4.39 10.45
CA ARG A 39 0.83 2.97 10.26
C ARG A 39 -0.66 2.74 10.54
N HIS A 40 -1.34 2.03 9.64
CA HIS A 40 -2.74 1.62 9.80
C HIS A 40 -2.86 0.28 10.54
N ASN A 41 -4.02 -0.04 11.12
CA ASN A 41 -4.26 -1.24 11.95
C ASN A 41 -4.24 -2.59 11.20
N CYS A 42 -4.23 -2.60 9.87
CA CYS A 42 -4.17 -3.83 9.05
C CYS A 42 -2.79 -4.08 8.43
N GLN A 43 -1.70 -3.80 9.16
CA GLN A 43 -0.35 -4.08 8.65
C GLN A 43 -0.17 -5.56 8.36
N LEU A 44 0.50 -5.88 7.25
CA LEU A 44 0.93 -7.22 6.89
C LEU A 44 2.42 -7.40 7.15
N HIS A 45 2.83 -8.62 7.50
CA HIS A 45 4.26 -8.96 7.57
C HIS A 45 4.89 -8.85 6.18
N ASP A 46 5.95 -8.04 6.04
CA ASP A 46 6.69 -7.89 4.78
C ASP A 46 7.88 -8.88 4.78
N PRO A 47 7.84 -9.95 3.97
CA PRO A 47 8.94 -10.91 3.90
C PRO A 47 10.15 -10.36 3.11
N MET A 48 10.11 -9.12 2.63
CA MET A 48 11.15 -8.52 1.80
C MET A 48 12.27 -7.89 2.65
N ASP A 49 13.26 -8.69 3.05
CA ASP A 49 14.44 -8.26 3.81
C ASP A 49 15.61 -7.71 2.97
N GLY A 50 15.50 -7.73 1.64
CA GLY A 50 16.53 -7.26 0.70
C GLY A 50 17.30 -8.38 -0.02
N THR A 51 17.25 -9.61 0.49
CA THR A 51 17.94 -10.78 -0.09
C THR A 51 17.12 -11.50 -1.17
N GLN A 52 15.90 -11.04 -1.45
CA GLN A 52 14.96 -11.75 -2.32
C GLN A 52 15.34 -11.71 -3.81
N THR A 53 14.97 -12.78 -4.51
CA THR A 53 15.16 -12.93 -5.96
C THR A 53 14.37 -11.89 -6.76
N ASN A 54 14.79 -11.67 -8.02
CA ASN A 54 14.07 -10.80 -8.95
C ASN A 54 12.63 -11.24 -9.20
N MET A 55 12.35 -12.54 -9.13
CA MET A 55 11.00 -13.09 -9.24
C MET A 55 10.11 -12.60 -8.11
N MET A 56 10.59 -12.69 -6.86
CA MET A 56 9.84 -12.23 -5.70
C MET A 56 9.68 -10.71 -5.70
N LYS A 57 10.68 -9.96 -6.17
CA LYS A 57 10.59 -8.50 -6.41
C LYS A 57 9.56 -8.12 -7.48
N ARG A 58 9.11 -9.02 -8.35
CA ARG A 58 8.06 -8.74 -9.35
C ARG A 58 6.70 -9.35 -8.95
N SER A 59 6.65 -10.07 -7.83
CA SER A 59 5.46 -10.75 -7.34
C SER A 59 4.54 -9.82 -6.52
N VAL A 60 3.38 -10.36 -6.12
CA VAL A 60 2.43 -9.69 -5.22
C VAL A 60 3.05 -9.36 -3.86
N PHE A 61 4.06 -10.09 -3.38
CA PHE A 61 4.71 -9.84 -2.10
C PHE A 61 5.38 -8.47 -2.04
N ARG A 62 5.91 -7.95 -3.16
CA ARG A 62 6.46 -6.58 -3.20
C ARG A 62 5.40 -5.50 -2.92
N LEU A 63 4.12 -5.80 -3.12
CA LEU A 63 3.03 -4.85 -2.88
C LEU A 63 2.60 -4.78 -1.42
N ILE A 64 3.16 -5.62 -0.55
CA ILE A 64 2.92 -5.55 0.90
C ILE A 64 3.43 -4.22 1.45
N TYR A 65 4.64 -3.79 1.06
CA TYR A 65 5.18 -2.51 1.50
C TYR A 65 4.31 -1.29 1.09
N PRO A 66 3.92 -1.14 -0.20
CA PRO A 66 2.93 -0.15 -0.60
C PRO A 66 1.61 -0.22 0.13
N HIS A 67 1.08 -1.43 0.42
CA HIS A 67 -0.15 -1.59 1.18
C HIS A 67 -0.01 -1.03 2.60
N ASN A 68 1.05 -1.43 3.30
CA ASN A 68 1.37 -1.03 4.66
C ASN A 68 1.58 0.48 4.83
N MET A 69 1.98 1.18 3.75
CA MET A 69 2.16 2.63 3.71
C MET A 69 0.87 3.42 3.46
N LEU A 70 -0.23 2.74 3.13
CA LEU A 70 -1.50 3.43 2.90
C LEU A 70 -2.03 4.06 4.21
N PRO A 71 -2.70 5.21 4.12
CA PRO A 71 -3.34 5.79 5.30
C PRO A 71 -4.56 4.97 5.73
N GLN A 72 -4.88 4.99 7.03
CA GLN A 72 -5.98 4.23 7.64
C GLN A 72 -7.29 4.32 6.85
N ARG A 73 -7.73 5.54 6.50
CA ARG A 73 -8.95 5.80 5.72
C ARG A 73 -9.04 5.10 4.35
N VAL A 74 -7.91 4.74 3.74
CA VAL A 74 -7.90 4.00 2.48
C VAL A 74 -8.18 2.53 2.77
N VAL A 75 -7.55 1.99 3.81
CA VAL A 75 -7.67 0.59 4.25
C VAL A 75 -9.02 0.33 4.91
N ASP A 76 -9.65 1.32 5.53
CA ASP A 76 -11.03 1.21 6.07
C ASP A 76 -12.11 0.98 5.00
N SER A 77 -11.74 0.99 3.72
CA SER A 77 -12.64 0.67 2.61
C SER A 77 -13.20 -0.75 2.75
N THR A 78 -14.50 -0.88 2.98
CA THR A 78 -15.21 -2.16 3.18
C THR A 78 -15.32 -3.00 1.90
N THR A 79 -15.10 -2.39 0.74
CA THR A 79 -15.13 -3.04 -0.57
C THR A 79 -13.82 -2.85 -1.31
N VAL A 80 -13.47 -3.84 -2.14
CA VAL A 80 -12.31 -3.77 -3.04
C VAL A 80 -12.48 -2.65 -4.07
N SER A 81 -13.72 -2.41 -4.53
CA SER A 81 -14.02 -1.36 -5.49
C SER A 81 -13.73 0.04 -4.93
N SER A 82 -14.25 0.38 -3.74
CA SER A 82 -13.97 1.70 -3.15
C SER A 82 -12.49 1.87 -2.79
N PHE A 83 -11.83 0.79 -2.35
CA PHE A 83 -10.39 0.78 -2.13
C PHE A 83 -9.64 1.12 -3.43
N GLN A 84 -9.94 0.42 -4.53
CA GLN A 84 -9.33 0.66 -5.83
C GLN A 84 -9.60 2.07 -6.36
N GLN A 85 -10.81 2.59 -6.16
CA GLN A 85 -11.17 3.96 -6.55
C GLN A 85 -10.29 4.99 -5.83
N LYS A 86 -10.08 4.84 -4.51
CA LYS A 86 -9.18 5.71 -3.74
C LYS A 86 -7.73 5.63 -4.23
N LEU A 87 -7.24 4.43 -4.55
CA LEU A 87 -5.90 4.27 -5.14
C LEU A 87 -5.77 4.99 -6.48
N GLN A 88 -6.79 4.87 -7.35
CA GLN A 88 -6.80 5.53 -8.65
C GLN A 88 -6.86 7.06 -8.52
N GLN A 89 -7.65 7.59 -7.58
CA GLN A 89 -7.70 9.02 -7.30
C GLN A 89 -6.33 9.55 -6.87
N ALA A 90 -5.60 8.82 -6.02
CA ALA A 90 -4.25 9.21 -5.61
C ALA A 90 -3.25 9.24 -6.77
N VAL A 91 -3.32 8.26 -7.69
CA VAL A 91 -2.48 8.26 -8.90
C VAL A 91 -2.84 9.42 -9.82
N LYS A 92 -4.14 9.71 -10.02
CA LYS A 92 -4.60 10.86 -10.81
C LYS A 92 -4.12 12.18 -10.21
N ALA A 93 -4.19 12.31 -8.89
CA ALA A 93 -3.64 13.47 -8.19
C ALA A 93 -2.12 13.60 -8.39
N ALA A 94 -1.37 12.51 -8.21
CA ALA A 94 0.08 12.51 -8.44
C ALA A 94 0.45 12.88 -9.89
N ALA A 95 -0.32 12.40 -10.88
CA ALA A 95 -0.15 12.74 -12.28
C ALA A 95 -0.49 14.21 -12.57
N ARG A 96 -1.58 14.74 -11.99
CA ARG A 96 -1.99 16.15 -12.12
C ARG A 96 -0.95 17.09 -11.52
N ASP A 97 -0.38 16.74 -10.37
CA ASP A 97 0.65 17.52 -9.70
C ASP A 97 2.03 17.38 -10.40
N SER A 98 2.08 16.78 -11.60
CA SER A 98 3.28 16.59 -12.43
C SER A 98 4.43 15.90 -11.68
N ARG A 99 4.11 15.02 -10.73
CA ARG A 99 5.13 14.27 -10.00
C ARG A 99 5.84 13.32 -10.96
N SER A 100 7.17 13.32 -10.93
CA SER A 100 7.95 12.35 -11.70
C SER A 100 7.58 10.92 -11.29
N ASN A 101 7.55 10.01 -12.27
CA ASN A 101 7.31 8.58 -12.07
C ASN A 101 5.92 8.20 -11.50
N TRP A 102 4.88 9.01 -11.74
CA TRP A 102 3.49 8.66 -11.37
C TRP A 102 3.04 7.31 -11.99
N GLN A 103 3.62 6.91 -13.13
CA GLN A 103 3.37 5.62 -13.77
C GLN A 103 3.77 4.44 -12.86
N ASP A 104 4.81 4.65 -12.04
CA ASP A 104 5.34 3.68 -11.08
C ASP A 104 5.00 4.05 -9.63
N PHE A 105 3.92 4.82 -9.40
CA PHE A 105 3.58 5.39 -8.09
C PHE A 105 3.64 4.37 -6.94
N PHE A 106 3.01 3.21 -7.11
CA PHE A 106 3.02 2.14 -6.10
C PHE A 106 4.23 1.20 -6.19
N ARG A 107 5.05 1.29 -7.24
CA ARG A 107 6.19 0.39 -7.47
C ARG A 107 7.51 0.98 -7.00
N ASN A 108 7.72 2.25 -7.31
CA ASN A 108 8.93 3.02 -7.02
C ASN A 108 8.60 4.26 -6.17
N GLY A 109 7.47 4.92 -6.44
CA GLY A 109 7.08 6.15 -5.74
C GLY A 109 7.01 5.99 -4.22
N VAL A 110 6.46 4.89 -3.71
CA VAL A 110 6.40 4.60 -2.26
C VAL A 110 7.82 4.46 -1.64
N PHE A 111 8.81 4.04 -2.41
CA PHE A 111 10.19 3.85 -1.92
C PHE A 111 11.04 5.12 -2.06
N SER A 112 10.68 6.01 -2.97
CA SER A 112 11.38 7.28 -3.19
C SER A 112 10.83 8.43 -2.34
N LEU A 113 9.61 8.30 -1.82
CA LEU A 113 8.93 9.33 -1.02
C LEU A 113 9.01 9.01 0.48
N SER A 114 8.97 10.07 1.29
CA SER A 114 8.65 9.91 2.71
C SER A 114 7.22 9.36 2.88
N ALA A 115 6.97 8.63 3.97
CA ALA A 115 5.63 8.10 4.27
C ALA A 115 4.56 9.21 4.28
N HIS A 116 4.89 10.37 4.86
CA HIS A 116 4.01 11.53 4.88
C HIS A 116 3.71 12.07 3.47
N SER A 117 4.73 12.28 2.64
CA SER A 117 4.56 12.77 1.26
C SER A 117 3.77 11.81 0.36
N PHE A 118 3.87 10.50 0.62
CA PHE A 118 3.07 9.48 -0.04
C PHE A 118 1.61 9.53 0.42
N GLN A 119 1.36 9.62 1.74
CA GLN A 119 0.01 9.65 2.29
C GLN A 119 -0.76 10.93 1.93
N GLN A 120 -0.07 12.05 1.74
CA GLN A 120 -0.67 13.30 1.25
C GLN A 120 -1.33 13.16 -0.13
N CYS A 121 -0.87 12.24 -1.00
CA CYS A 121 -1.52 11.98 -2.28
C CYS A 121 -2.95 11.47 -2.15
N PHE A 122 -3.31 10.97 -0.97
CA PHE A 122 -4.67 10.54 -0.67
C PHE A 122 -5.51 11.66 -0.06
N SER A 123 -4.89 12.77 0.41
CA SER A 123 -5.55 13.85 1.18
C SER A 123 -6.39 14.80 0.35
N ILE A 124 -6.30 14.68 -0.97
CA ILE A 124 -7.11 15.47 -1.90
C ILE A 124 -8.53 14.91 -1.86
N ALA A 125 -9.41 15.61 -1.14
CA ALA A 125 -10.84 15.55 -1.42
C ALA A 125 -11.04 15.85 -2.92
N PRO A 126 -11.97 15.16 -3.61
CA PRO A 126 -12.24 15.50 -4.99
C PRO A 126 -12.58 16.99 -5.06
N ALA A 127 -11.83 17.75 -5.85
CA ALA A 127 -12.26 19.06 -6.27
C ALA A 127 -13.59 18.84 -7.01
N VAL A 128 -14.67 19.38 -6.45
CA VAL A 128 -15.95 19.48 -7.13
C VAL A 128 -15.74 20.43 -8.31
N ALA A 129 -15.68 19.88 -9.52
CA ALA A 129 -16.00 20.52 -10.80
C ALA A 129 -16.01 19.45 -11.90
#